data_AF-A0AAJ7IX26-F1
#
_entry.id   AF-A0AAJ7IX26-F1
#
_cell.length_a   1.000
_cell.length_b   1.000
_cell.length_c   1.000
_cell.angle_alpha   90.00
_cell.angle_beta   90.00
_cell.angle_gamma   90.00
#
_symmetry.space_group_name_H-M   'P 1'
#
loop_
_entity.id
_entity.type
_entity.pdbx_description
1 polymer ?
#
loop_
_entity_poly.entity_id
_entity_poly.type
_entity_poly.pdbx_seq_one_letter_code
_entity_poly.pdbx_strand_id
1 'polypeptide(L)'
;MADDERKRLEDEKKRKQAETDRKRAEVRARLEEASKAKKAKKGFMTPDRKKKLRLLLRKKAAEELKKEQERKAAERRRIIEERCGKPKDTDNASEEALKRILRDYHNRITALEDQKFDLEYVVKKKDYEISDLNSQVNDLRGKFMKPTLKKVSKYENKFAKLQKKAAEFNFRNQLKQVKKKEFTLEEEDKEPKKSEKAEWQTKK
;
A
#
# COMPACT_ATOMS: atom_id res chain seq x y z
N MET A 1 -57.80 1.68 3.48
CA MET A 1 -56.70 1.61 4.49
C MET A 1 -55.38 1.14 3.87
N ALA A 2 -55.33 0.07 3.08
CA ALA A 2 -54.08 -0.42 2.46
C ALA A 2 -53.52 0.49 1.35
N ASP A 3 -54.37 1.18 0.58
CA ASP A 3 -53.92 2.04 -0.53
C ASP A 3 -53.34 3.39 -0.05
N ASP A 4 -53.87 3.97 1.02
CA ASP A 4 -53.32 5.19 1.62
C ASP A 4 -51.94 4.94 2.26
N GLU A 5 -51.74 3.77 2.84
CA GLU A 5 -50.45 3.37 3.40
C GLU A 5 -49.41 3.13 2.30
N ARG A 6 -49.80 2.52 1.17
CA ARG A 6 -48.95 2.38 -0.02
C ARG A 6 -48.55 3.73 -0.60
N LYS A 7 -49.49 4.67 -0.71
CA LYS A 7 -49.24 6.02 -1.24
C LYS A 7 -48.27 6.82 -0.36
N ARG A 8 -48.41 6.74 0.96
CA ARG A 8 -47.47 7.35 1.92
C ARG A 8 -46.06 6.76 1.80
N LEU A 9 -45.95 5.44 1.64
CA LEU A 9 -44.66 4.75 1.45
C LEU A 9 -44.00 5.12 0.10
N GLU A 10 -44.77 5.31 -0.96
CA GLU A 10 -44.25 5.77 -2.26
C GLU A 10 -43.78 7.22 -2.21
N ASP A 11 -44.53 8.12 -1.57
CA ASP A 11 -44.14 9.52 -1.41
C ASP A 11 -42.87 9.65 -0.55
N GLU A 12 -42.74 8.85 0.50
CA GLU A 12 -41.53 8.82 1.33
C GLU A 12 -40.32 8.28 0.56
N LYS A 13 -40.49 7.23 -0.25
CA LYS A 13 -39.44 6.73 -1.15
C LYS A 13 -39.03 7.77 -2.18
N LYS A 14 -39.99 8.51 -2.76
CA LYS A 14 -39.73 9.56 -3.75
C LYS A 14 -39.00 10.75 -3.15
N ARG A 15 -39.32 11.14 -1.90
CA ARG A 15 -38.60 12.17 -1.15
C ARG A 15 -37.17 11.74 -0.82
N LYS A 16 -36.98 10.50 -0.34
CA LYS A 16 -35.64 9.93 -0.10
C LYS A 16 -34.81 9.86 -1.38
N GLN A 17 -35.42 9.43 -2.49
CA GLN A 17 -34.76 9.35 -3.79
C GLN A 17 -34.36 10.73 -4.32
N ALA A 18 -35.25 11.71 -4.25
CA ALA A 18 -34.94 13.10 -4.63
C ALA A 18 -33.83 13.71 -3.76
N GLU A 19 -33.80 13.42 -2.46
CA GLU A 19 -32.72 13.87 -1.57
C GLU A 19 -31.38 13.20 -1.94
N THR A 20 -31.37 11.91 -2.23
CA THR A 20 -30.16 11.21 -2.68
C THR A 20 -29.66 11.71 -4.03
N ASP A 21 -30.55 12.02 -4.97
CA ASP A 21 -30.19 12.53 -6.29
C ASP A 21 -29.69 13.98 -6.21
N ARG A 22 -30.24 14.80 -5.31
CA ARG A 22 -29.71 16.13 -4.99
C ARG A 22 -28.28 16.05 -4.43
N LYS A 23 -28.04 15.14 -3.47
CA LYS A 23 -26.70 14.90 -2.89
C LYS A 23 -25.71 14.39 -3.95
N ARG A 24 -26.14 13.48 -4.83
CA ARG A 24 -25.33 12.99 -5.97
C ARG A 24 -24.97 14.12 -6.94
N ALA A 25 -25.93 14.98 -7.29
CA ALA A 25 -25.72 16.12 -8.18
C ALA A 25 -24.75 17.13 -7.58
N GLU A 26 -24.88 17.42 -6.28
CA GLU A 26 -23.98 18.30 -5.53
C GLU A 26 -22.54 17.75 -5.47
N VAL A 27 -22.38 16.46 -5.15
CA VAL A 27 -21.06 15.80 -5.14
C VAL A 27 -20.43 15.82 -6.53
N ARG A 28 -21.23 15.59 -7.58
CA ARG A 28 -20.76 15.64 -8.97
C ARG A 28 -20.35 17.05 -9.39
N ALA A 29 -21.14 18.07 -9.04
CA ALA A 29 -20.82 19.46 -9.30
C ALA A 29 -19.52 19.87 -8.59
N ARG A 30 -19.35 19.50 -7.32
CA ARG A 30 -18.13 19.75 -6.54
C ARG A 30 -16.90 19.04 -7.13
N LEU A 31 -17.06 17.81 -7.62
CA LEU A 31 -15.98 17.08 -8.30
C LEU A 31 -15.61 17.72 -9.65
N GLU A 32 -16.60 18.20 -10.40
CA GLU A 32 -16.39 18.89 -11.68
C GLU A 32 -15.72 20.26 -11.47
N GLU A 33 -16.14 21.01 -10.46
CA GLU A 33 -15.53 22.29 -10.08
C GLU A 33 -14.09 22.11 -9.59
N ALA A 34 -13.83 21.10 -8.75
CA ALA A 34 -12.46 20.74 -8.35
C ALA A 34 -11.58 20.31 -9.53
N SER A 35 -12.18 19.75 -10.59
CA SER A 35 -11.48 19.41 -11.83
C SER A 35 -11.16 20.64 -12.68
N LYS A 36 -12.05 21.65 -12.70
CA LYS A 36 -11.86 22.94 -13.39
C LYS A 36 -10.81 23.80 -12.67
N ALA A 37 -10.85 23.86 -11.33
CA ALA A 37 -9.89 24.60 -10.51
C ALA A 37 -8.43 24.09 -10.65
N LYS A 38 -8.23 22.81 -11.02
CA LYS A 38 -6.88 22.26 -11.30
C LYS A 38 -6.24 22.79 -12.59
N LYS A 39 -7.01 23.40 -13.50
CA LYS A 39 -6.47 23.98 -14.75
C LYS A 39 -5.96 25.42 -14.58
N ALA A 40 -6.29 26.10 -13.48
CA ALA A 40 -6.10 27.55 -13.36
C ALA A 40 -4.86 28.03 -12.60
N LYS A 41 -4.03 27.16 -11.98
CA LYS A 41 -2.81 27.61 -11.27
C LYS A 41 -1.53 27.36 -12.06
N LYS A 42 -1.19 28.32 -12.93
CA LYS A 42 0.13 28.54 -13.51
C LYS A 42 0.94 29.38 -12.51
N GLY A 43 1.94 28.78 -11.85
CA GLY A 43 2.87 29.51 -10.97
C GLY A 43 3.00 28.92 -9.57
N PHE A 44 3.93 27.97 -9.41
CA PHE A 44 4.69 27.72 -8.16
C PHE A 44 5.79 26.65 -8.39
N MET A 45 5.71 25.86 -9.46
CA MET A 45 6.68 24.80 -9.80
C MET A 45 6.72 24.57 -11.31
N THR A 46 7.89 24.29 -11.88
CA THR A 46 7.96 23.78 -13.26
C THR A 46 7.25 22.41 -13.33
N PRO A 47 6.54 22.10 -14.43
CA PRO A 47 5.85 20.81 -14.59
C PRO A 47 6.76 19.60 -14.34
N ASP A 48 8.03 19.68 -14.78
CA ASP A 48 9.02 18.63 -14.58
C ASP A 48 9.40 18.43 -13.11
N ARG A 49 9.63 19.53 -12.37
CA ARG A 49 9.93 19.45 -10.93
C ARG A 49 8.72 18.87 -10.16
N LYS A 50 7.49 19.20 -10.56
CA LYS A 50 6.25 18.63 -9.99
C LYS A 50 6.11 17.14 -10.28
N LYS A 51 6.48 16.69 -11.49
CA LYS A 51 6.50 15.28 -11.87
C LYS A 51 7.55 14.51 -11.08
N LYS A 52 8.78 15.03 -10.96
CA LYS A 52 9.87 14.46 -10.16
C LYS A 52 9.47 14.33 -8.69
N LEU A 53 8.86 15.38 -8.11
CA LEU A 53 8.41 15.35 -6.72
C LEU A 53 7.33 14.28 -6.47
N ARG A 54 6.33 14.16 -7.36
CA ARG A 54 5.31 13.09 -7.25
C ARG A 54 5.91 11.70 -7.36
N LEU A 55 6.95 11.53 -8.18
CA LEU A 55 7.66 10.25 -8.28
C LEU A 55 8.38 9.93 -6.96
N LEU A 56 9.11 10.90 -6.41
CA LEU A 56 9.83 10.75 -5.14
C LEU A 56 8.86 10.44 -3.98
N LEU A 57 7.72 11.13 -3.92
CA LEU A 57 6.69 10.88 -2.90
C LEU A 57 6.12 9.47 -3.00
N ARG A 58 5.82 8.97 -4.21
CA ARG A 58 5.36 7.58 -4.37
C ARG A 58 6.44 6.56 -4.05
N LYS A 59 7.70 6.84 -4.41
CA LYS A 59 8.84 5.97 -4.08
C LYS A 59 9.01 5.88 -2.56
N LYS A 60 9.01 7.03 -1.87
CA LYS A 60 9.06 7.09 -0.41
C LYS A 60 7.86 6.38 0.23
N ALA A 61 6.65 6.59 -0.28
CA ALA A 61 5.46 5.92 0.24
C ALA A 61 5.52 4.39 0.07
N ALA A 62 6.04 3.90 -1.07
CA ALA A 62 6.22 2.47 -1.29
C ALA A 62 7.32 1.88 -0.38
N GLU A 63 8.41 2.62 -0.18
CA GLU A 63 9.49 2.24 0.73
C GLU A 63 9.02 2.18 2.19
N GLU A 64 8.32 3.20 2.67
CA GLU A 64 7.74 3.23 4.02
C GLU A 64 6.69 2.12 4.21
N LEU A 65 5.86 1.85 3.20
CA LEU A 65 4.90 0.75 3.24
C LEU A 65 5.61 -0.61 3.40
N LYS A 66 6.71 -0.82 2.66
CA LYS A 66 7.50 -2.05 2.77
C LYS A 66 8.16 -2.16 4.15
N LYS A 67 8.74 -1.06 4.65
CA LYS A 67 9.37 -1.01 5.98
C LYS A 67 8.36 -1.27 7.10
N GLU A 68 7.14 -0.75 6.99
CA GLU A 68 6.07 -1.04 7.93
C GLU A 68 5.64 -2.51 7.89
N GLN A 69 5.53 -3.11 6.69
CA GLN A 69 5.24 -4.54 6.55
C GLN A 69 6.33 -5.41 7.22
N GLU A 70 7.60 -5.08 7.00
CA GLU A 70 8.74 -5.76 7.63
C GLU A 70 8.70 -5.61 9.16
N ARG A 71 8.44 -4.40 9.68
CA ARG A 71 8.26 -4.14 11.12
C ARG A 71 7.11 -4.95 11.70
N LYS A 72 5.95 -4.99 11.03
CA LYS A 72 4.77 -5.75 11.46
C LYS A 72 5.03 -7.26 11.43
N ALA A 73 5.78 -7.75 10.43
CA ALA A 73 6.17 -9.15 10.34
C ALA A 73 7.17 -9.54 11.45
N ALA A 74 8.14 -8.68 11.75
CA ALA A 74 9.08 -8.88 12.85
C ALA A 74 8.36 -8.89 14.20
N GLU A 75 7.48 -7.93 14.44
CA GLU A 75 6.68 -7.88 15.67
C GLU A 75 5.77 -9.10 15.80
N ARG A 76 5.14 -9.55 14.70
CA ARG A 76 4.36 -10.80 14.69
C ARG A 76 5.22 -12.00 15.10
N ARG A 77 6.46 -12.09 14.63
CA ARG A 77 7.38 -13.17 15.02
C ARG A 77 7.71 -13.09 16.51
N ARG A 78 8.05 -11.88 17.02
CA ARG A 78 8.34 -11.64 18.44
C ARG A 78 7.18 -12.08 19.34
N ILE A 79 5.95 -11.68 19.00
CA ILE A 79 4.74 -12.05 19.76
C ILE A 79 4.48 -13.55 19.72
N ILE A 80 4.72 -14.22 18.58
CA ILE A 80 4.55 -15.67 18.49
C ILE A 80 5.57 -16.38 19.38
N GLU A 81 6.83 -15.95 19.36
CA GLU A 81 7.88 -16.51 20.22
C GLU A 81 7.57 -16.31 21.70
N GLU A 82 7.13 -15.11 22.09
CA GLU A 82 6.72 -14.79 23.47
C GLU A 82 5.51 -15.63 23.92
N ARG A 83 4.50 -15.79 23.06
CA ARG A 83 3.27 -16.54 23.41
C ARG A 83 3.49 -18.05 23.41
N CYS A 84 4.19 -18.59 22.43
CA CYS A 84 4.39 -20.04 22.30
C CYS A 84 5.48 -20.55 23.23
N GLY A 85 6.49 -19.73 23.54
CA GLY A 85 7.60 -20.09 24.40
C GLY A 85 8.43 -21.25 23.86
N LYS A 86 9.14 -21.94 24.76
CA LYS A 86 9.92 -23.13 24.42
C LYS A 86 9.00 -24.36 24.30
N PRO A 87 9.27 -25.27 23.36
CA PRO A 87 8.61 -26.57 23.32
C PRO A 87 8.72 -27.31 24.66
N LYS A 88 7.67 -28.01 25.06
CA LYS A 88 7.71 -28.88 26.24
C LYS A 88 8.57 -30.10 25.93
N ASP A 89 9.36 -30.54 26.91
CA ASP A 89 10.17 -31.76 26.79
C ASP A 89 9.26 -32.99 26.81
N THR A 90 9.23 -33.72 25.70
CA THR A 90 8.44 -34.94 25.51
C THR A 90 9.29 -36.20 25.61
N ASP A 91 10.61 -36.08 25.46
CA ASP A 91 11.49 -37.22 25.25
C ASP A 91 12.03 -37.75 26.58
N ASN A 92 12.21 -36.86 27.56
CA ASN A 92 12.69 -37.21 28.90
C ASN A 92 11.57 -37.18 29.97
N ALA A 93 10.32 -37.02 29.56
CA ALA A 93 9.18 -36.90 30.48
C ALA A 93 8.65 -38.28 30.92
N SER A 94 8.25 -38.38 32.19
CA SER A 94 7.52 -39.56 32.69
C SER A 94 6.13 -39.67 32.05
N GLU A 95 5.54 -40.86 32.03
CA GLU A 95 4.22 -41.11 31.44
C GLU A 95 3.13 -40.21 32.05
N GLU A 96 3.17 -39.98 33.36
CA GLU A 96 2.22 -39.10 34.04
C GLU A 96 2.42 -37.62 33.64
N ALA A 97 3.67 -37.18 33.50
CA ALA A 97 3.99 -35.86 33.03
C ALA A 97 3.53 -35.64 31.58
N LEU A 98 3.69 -36.64 30.70
CA LEU A 98 3.18 -36.62 29.33
C LEU A 98 1.65 -36.49 29.28
N LYS A 99 0.93 -37.28 30.09
CA LYS A 99 -0.53 -37.18 30.22
C LYS A 99 -0.99 -35.81 30.72
N ARG A 100 -0.21 -35.14 31.58
CA ARG A 100 -0.51 -33.76 32.01
C ARG A 100 -0.29 -32.76 30.89
N ILE A 101 0.85 -32.84 30.20
CA ILE A 101 1.20 -31.95 29.07
C ILE A 101 0.12 -32.00 27.98
N LEU A 102 -0.35 -33.19 27.62
CA LEU A 102 -1.42 -33.35 26.62
C LEU A 102 -2.73 -32.66 27.04
N ARG A 103 -3.14 -32.82 28.31
CA ARG A 103 -4.34 -32.16 28.85
C ARG A 103 -4.20 -30.64 28.86
N ASP A 104 -3.04 -30.13 29.27
CA ASP A 104 -2.75 -28.69 29.29
C ASP A 104 -2.80 -28.10 27.87
N TYR A 105 -2.20 -28.77 26.88
CA TYR A 105 -2.26 -28.35 25.49
C TYR A 105 -3.67 -28.37 24.92
N HIS A 106 -4.44 -29.43 25.20
CA HIS A 106 -5.83 -29.53 24.76
C HIS A 106 -6.66 -28.35 25.29
N ASN A 107 -6.60 -28.10 26.61
CA ASN A 107 -7.33 -26.99 27.23
C ASN A 107 -6.92 -25.63 26.63
N ARG A 108 -5.61 -25.44 26.39
CA ARG A 108 -5.09 -24.22 25.79
C ARG A 108 -5.57 -24.04 24.34
N ILE A 109 -5.61 -25.11 23.55
CA ILE A 109 -6.12 -25.07 22.18
C ILE A 109 -7.59 -24.67 22.19
N THR A 110 -8.42 -25.30 23.01
CA THR A 110 -9.85 -24.97 23.11
C THR A 110 -10.07 -23.49 23.46
N ALA A 111 -9.35 -22.97 24.45
CA ALA A 111 -9.45 -21.55 24.82
C ALA A 111 -8.98 -20.60 23.70
N LEU A 112 -7.94 -20.97 22.94
CA LEU A 112 -7.45 -20.18 21.80
C LEU A 112 -8.41 -20.22 20.61
N GLU A 113 -9.09 -21.34 20.38
CA GLU A 113 -10.10 -21.48 19.33
C GLU A 113 -11.32 -20.60 19.60
N ASP A 114 -11.78 -20.56 20.85
CA ASP A 114 -12.86 -19.68 21.30
C ASP A 114 -12.51 -18.19 21.06
N GLN A 115 -11.34 -17.75 21.54
CA GLN A 115 -10.87 -16.38 21.32
C GLN A 115 -10.67 -16.05 19.83
N LYS A 116 -10.19 -17.02 19.04
CA LYS A 116 -10.02 -16.86 17.60
C LYS A 116 -11.37 -16.63 16.92
N PHE A 117 -12.39 -17.42 17.27
CA PHE A 117 -13.72 -17.29 16.71
C PHE A 117 -14.31 -15.89 16.92
N ASP A 118 -14.23 -15.36 18.15
CA ASP A 118 -14.69 -14.01 18.46
C ASP A 118 -14.00 -12.93 17.62
N LEU A 119 -12.67 -13.02 17.50
CA LEU A 119 -11.89 -12.09 16.68
C LEU A 119 -12.26 -12.19 15.20
N GLU A 120 -12.40 -13.39 14.66
CA GLU A 120 -12.80 -13.61 13.27
C GLU A 120 -14.20 -13.06 12.99
N TYR A 121 -15.15 -13.25 13.92
CA TYR A 121 -16.49 -12.70 13.80
C TYR A 121 -16.47 -11.16 13.74
N VAL A 122 -15.71 -10.52 14.63
CA VAL A 122 -15.57 -9.05 14.65
C VAL A 122 -14.95 -8.54 13.35
N VAL A 123 -13.88 -9.18 12.86
CA VAL A 123 -13.24 -8.82 11.58
C VAL A 123 -14.24 -8.95 10.44
N LYS A 124 -14.97 -10.06 10.35
CA LYS A 124 -15.97 -10.28 9.32
C LYS A 124 -17.08 -9.23 9.35
N LYS A 125 -17.56 -8.84 10.54
CA LYS A 125 -18.55 -7.76 10.68
C LYS A 125 -18.00 -6.43 10.16
N LYS A 126 -16.73 -6.13 10.44
CA LYS A 126 -16.06 -4.91 9.96
C LYS A 126 -15.86 -4.93 8.44
N ASP A 127 -15.55 -6.08 7.85
CA ASP A 127 -15.45 -6.23 6.40
C ASP A 127 -16.79 -5.97 5.71
N TYR A 128 -17.89 -6.46 6.27
CA TYR A 128 -19.23 -6.15 5.78
C TYR A 128 -19.54 -4.64 5.87
N GLU A 129 -19.22 -4.01 7.00
CA GLU A 129 -19.42 -2.56 7.20
C GLU A 129 -18.60 -1.74 6.18
N ILE A 130 -17.34 -2.11 5.94
CA ILE A 130 -16.48 -1.47 4.93
C ILE A 130 -17.04 -1.67 3.52
N SER A 131 -17.52 -2.87 3.19
CA SER A 131 -18.13 -3.17 1.89
C SER A 131 -19.37 -2.30 1.66
N ASP A 132 -20.25 -2.22 2.66
CA ASP A 132 -21.48 -1.41 2.59
C ASP A 132 -21.15 0.08 2.42
N LEU A 133 -20.25 0.62 3.25
CA LEU A 133 -19.79 2.01 3.14
C LEU A 133 -19.14 2.29 1.79
N ASN A 134 -18.33 1.37 1.25
CA ASN A 134 -17.76 1.51 -0.10
C ASN A 134 -18.85 1.55 -1.17
N SER A 135 -19.90 0.72 -1.05
CA SER A 135 -21.05 0.73 -1.96
C SER A 135 -21.77 2.08 -1.91
N GLN A 136 -22.08 2.58 -0.72
CA GLN A 136 -22.74 3.88 -0.51
C GLN A 136 -21.91 5.04 -1.10
N VAL A 137 -20.59 5.06 -0.89
CA VAL A 137 -19.69 6.08 -1.46
C VAL A 137 -19.67 6.01 -2.99
N ASN A 138 -19.69 4.82 -3.57
CA ASN A 138 -19.73 4.64 -5.01
C ASN A 138 -21.06 5.10 -5.61
N ASP A 139 -22.18 4.80 -4.95
CA ASP A 139 -23.51 5.24 -5.37
C ASP A 139 -23.68 6.76 -5.28
N LEU A 140 -23.06 7.41 -4.29
CA LEU A 140 -23.05 8.88 -4.16
C LEU A 140 -22.15 9.55 -5.22
N ARG A 141 -21.03 8.93 -5.58
CA ARG A 141 -20.14 9.41 -6.67
C ARG A 141 -20.70 9.13 -8.06
N GLY A 142 -21.73 8.29 -8.15
CA GLY A 142 -22.35 7.81 -9.38
C GLY A 142 -21.66 6.54 -9.89
N LYS A 143 -22.45 5.45 -10.00
CA LYS A 143 -22.03 4.13 -10.52
C LYS A 143 -21.26 4.19 -11.84
N PHE A 144 -21.57 5.19 -12.68
CA PHE A 144 -20.85 5.52 -13.91
C PHE A 144 -20.17 6.89 -13.78
N MET A 145 -19.08 6.95 -13.05
CA MET A 145 -18.10 8.02 -13.25
C MET A 145 -17.51 7.87 -14.65
N LYS A 146 -18.07 8.57 -15.65
CA LYS A 146 -17.61 8.55 -17.04
C LYS A 146 -16.10 8.83 -17.06
N PRO A 147 -15.24 7.83 -17.31
CA PRO A 147 -13.81 8.06 -17.37
C PRO A 147 -13.58 9.05 -18.51
N THR A 148 -12.83 10.14 -18.27
CA THR A 148 -12.47 11.05 -19.35
C THR A 148 -11.63 10.25 -20.34
N LEU A 149 -12.20 9.92 -21.50
CA LEU A 149 -11.53 9.16 -22.55
C LEU A 149 -10.28 9.94 -22.97
N LYS A 150 -9.11 9.42 -22.59
CA LYS A 150 -7.84 9.94 -23.10
C LYS A 150 -7.62 9.31 -24.48
N LYS A 151 -7.24 10.12 -25.46
CA LYS A 151 -6.78 9.61 -26.76
C LYS A 151 -5.49 8.83 -26.50
N VAL A 152 -5.59 7.51 -26.42
CA VAL A 152 -4.43 6.63 -26.28
C VAL A 152 -4.06 6.17 -27.69
N SER A 153 -2.89 6.59 -28.18
CA SER A 153 -2.35 6.04 -29.42
C SER A 153 -2.01 4.56 -29.21
N LYS A 154 -2.53 3.66 -30.06
CA LYS A 154 -2.29 2.20 -29.98
C LYS A 154 -0.79 1.85 -30.02
N TYR A 155 0.05 2.73 -30.55
CA TYR A 155 1.48 2.50 -30.76
C TYR A 155 2.39 3.21 -29.75
N GLU A 156 1.90 4.16 -28.97
CA GLU A 156 2.72 4.96 -28.06
C GLU A 156 3.37 4.12 -26.95
N ASN A 157 2.63 3.12 -26.43
CA ASN A 157 3.16 2.16 -25.47
C ASN A 157 4.16 1.16 -26.08
N LYS A 158 4.04 0.85 -27.38
CA LYS A 158 5.01 0.00 -28.11
C LYS A 158 6.29 0.79 -28.40
N PHE A 159 6.17 2.06 -28.77
CA PHE A 159 7.30 2.96 -29.01
C PHE A 159 8.07 3.29 -27.72
N ALA A 160 7.39 3.50 -26.59
CA ALA A 160 8.04 3.69 -25.30
C ALA A 160 8.84 2.45 -24.84
N LYS A 161 8.36 1.23 -25.15
CA LYS A 161 9.14 -0.01 -24.93
C LYS A 161 10.37 -0.09 -25.85
N LEU A 162 10.24 0.34 -27.11
CA LEU A 162 11.35 0.40 -28.06
C LEU A 162 12.40 1.44 -27.63
N GLN A 163 11.99 2.62 -27.17
CA GLN A 163 12.89 3.65 -26.65
C GLN A 163 13.59 3.23 -25.35
N LYS A 164 12.93 2.48 -24.46
CA LYS A 164 13.59 1.91 -23.28
C LYS A 164 14.64 0.85 -23.65
N LYS A 165 14.34 -0.04 -24.60
CA LYS A 165 15.32 -1.00 -25.13
C LYS A 165 16.48 -0.31 -25.86
N ALA A 166 16.20 0.75 -26.64
CA ALA A 166 17.24 1.56 -27.27
C ALA A 166 18.07 2.34 -26.25
N ALA A 167 17.46 2.78 -25.14
CA ALA A 167 18.17 3.44 -24.06
C ALA A 167 19.00 2.47 -23.19
N GLU A 168 18.59 1.21 -23.06
CA GLU A 168 19.41 0.11 -22.53
C GLU A 168 20.56 -0.26 -23.48
N PHE A 169 20.33 -0.18 -24.79
CA PHE A 169 21.33 -0.30 -25.86
C PHE A 169 22.06 1.03 -26.14
N ASN A 170 22.06 1.98 -25.20
CA ASN A 170 22.87 3.18 -25.36
C ASN A 170 24.35 2.79 -25.38
N PHE A 171 25.06 3.23 -26.42
CA PHE A 171 26.49 3.06 -26.68
C PHE A 171 27.41 3.32 -25.47
N ARG A 172 26.94 4.09 -24.48
CA ARG A 172 27.61 4.35 -23.20
C ARG A 172 27.80 3.11 -22.32
N ASN A 173 26.93 2.10 -22.42
CA ASN A 173 27.07 0.83 -21.68
C ASN A 173 28.10 -0.12 -22.31
N GLN A 174 28.46 0.08 -23.58
CA GLN A 174 29.51 -0.68 -24.28
C GLN A 174 30.88 0.02 -24.22
N LEU A 175 30.94 1.28 -23.82
CA LEU A 175 32.20 1.98 -23.58
C LEU A 175 32.75 1.59 -22.20
N LYS A 176 33.96 1.03 -22.16
CA LYS A 176 34.70 0.86 -20.89
C LYS A 176 34.87 2.24 -20.26
N GLN A 177 34.28 2.49 -19.10
CA GLN A 177 34.60 3.68 -18.31
C GLN A 177 36.10 3.65 -17.99
N VAL A 178 36.81 4.71 -18.41
CA VAL A 178 38.25 4.85 -18.13
C VAL A 178 38.40 4.98 -16.62
N LYS A 179 39.04 4.00 -15.98
CA LYS A 179 39.34 3.98 -14.54
C LYS A 179 40.46 4.98 -14.13
N LYS A 180 40.67 6.06 -14.89
CA LYS A 180 41.56 7.16 -14.47
C LYS A 180 40.70 8.25 -13.86
N LYS A 181 40.87 8.45 -12.55
CA LYS A 181 40.19 9.47 -11.73
C LYS A 181 40.74 10.90 -11.95
N GLU A 182 41.47 11.17 -13.03
CA GLU A 182 42.09 12.47 -13.29
C GLU A 182 41.27 13.38 -14.23
N PHE A 183 40.21 12.88 -14.87
CA PHE A 183 39.40 13.67 -15.82
C PHE A 183 37.91 13.77 -15.46
N THR A 184 37.51 13.31 -14.28
CA THR A 184 36.21 13.63 -13.70
C THR A 184 36.38 14.85 -12.81
N LEU A 185 35.79 15.97 -13.23
CA LEU A 185 35.69 17.22 -12.49
C LEU A 185 35.30 16.92 -11.03
N GLU A 186 36.27 17.08 -10.12
CA GLU A 186 36.06 17.07 -8.68
C GLU A 186 35.25 18.31 -8.30
N GLU A 187 33.94 18.16 -8.15
CA GLU A 187 33.21 18.98 -7.20
C GLU A 187 32.49 18.07 -6.19
N GLU A 188 32.92 18.24 -4.95
CA GLU A 188 32.32 17.80 -3.69
C GLU A 188 32.18 16.28 -3.46
N ASP A 189 33.21 15.70 -2.85
CA ASP A 189 33.00 14.87 -1.66
C ASP A 189 34.18 15.06 -0.69
N LYS A 190 33.99 15.97 0.28
CA LYS A 190 34.82 16.04 1.48
C LYS A 190 34.36 14.94 2.42
N GLU A 191 35.14 13.87 2.56
CA GLU A 191 35.33 13.19 3.84
C GLU A 191 36.65 12.39 3.82
N PRO A 192 37.51 12.51 4.86
CA PRO A 192 38.86 11.99 4.84
C PRO A 192 38.85 10.47 5.07
N LYS A 193 39.30 9.71 4.07
CA LYS A 193 39.57 8.28 4.28
C LYS A 193 40.76 8.13 5.24
N LYS A 194 40.49 7.56 6.42
CA LYS A 194 41.49 6.99 7.32
C LYS A 194 42.43 6.10 6.50
N SER A 195 43.74 6.38 6.61
CA SER A 195 44.80 5.64 5.96
C SER A 195 44.92 4.24 6.58
N GLU A 196 44.24 3.25 6.01
CA GLU A 196 44.70 1.86 6.11
C GLU A 196 45.88 1.70 5.15
N LYS A 197 47.09 1.62 5.72
CA LYS A 197 48.30 1.27 5.00
C LYS A 197 48.10 -0.10 4.36
N ALA A 198 48.46 -0.23 3.08
CA ALA A 198 48.37 -1.47 2.34
C ALA A 198 49.33 -2.54 2.92
N GLU A 199 48.88 -3.80 2.92
CA GLU A 199 49.51 -4.98 3.58
C GLU A 199 50.93 -5.35 3.10
N TRP A 200 51.50 -4.65 2.11
CA TRP A 200 52.90 -4.81 1.72
C TRP A 200 53.86 -3.90 2.51
N GLN A 201 53.34 -2.94 3.29
CA GLN A 201 54.15 -2.14 4.23
C GLN A 201 54.40 -2.84 5.58
N THR A 202 53.93 -4.07 5.77
CA THR A 202 54.18 -4.87 6.98
C THR A 202 54.86 -6.19 6.63
N LYS A 203 56.14 -6.14 6.23
CA LYS A 203 57.08 -7.26 6.35
C LYS A 203 58.51 -6.74 6.54
N LYS A 204 58.98 -6.63 7.78
CA LYS A 204 59.88 -7.58 8.46
C LYS A 204 60.12 -7.10 9.89
#